data_AF-A0A9P6ACY4-F1
#
_entry.id   AF-A0A9P6ACY4-F1
#
_cell.length_a   1.000
_cell.length_b   1.000
_cell.length_c   1.000
_cell.angle_alpha   90.00
_cell.angle_beta   90.00
_cell.angle_gamma   90.00
#
_symmetry.space_group_name_H-M   'P 1'
#
loop_
_entity.id
_entity.type
_entity.pdbx_description
1 polymer ?
#
loop_
_entity_poly.entity_id
_entity_poly.type
_entity_poly.pdbx_seq_one_letter_code
_entity_poly.pdbx_strand_id
1 'polypeptide(L)' 'CSCRPAAMLLLELGLFPSAPVHPTLAVDLDLLDFTSTLFRVEQPNIHGWTSALQIFL' A
#
# COMPACT_ATOMS: atom_id res chain seq x y z
N CYS A 1 2.52 -22.94 15.85
CA CYS A 1 2.88 -22.88 14.41
C CYS A 1 3.50 -21.51 14.18
N SER A 2 4.76 -21.40 13.80
CA SER A 2 5.44 -20.13 13.44
C SER A 2 5.08 -19.68 12.01
N CYS A 3 3.82 -19.87 11.64
CA CYS A 3 3.38 -19.90 10.26
C CYS A 3 3.04 -18.48 9.85
N ARG A 4 3.94 -17.87 9.06
CA ARG A 4 3.78 -16.50 8.57
C ARG A 4 2.82 -16.51 7.38
N PRO A 5 1.97 -15.49 7.23
CA PRO A 5 1.09 -15.40 6.07
C PRO A 5 1.92 -15.33 4.78
N ALA A 6 1.49 -16.03 3.73
CA ALA A 6 2.20 -16.07 2.45
C ALA A 6 2.44 -14.67 1.88
N ALA A 7 1.52 -13.73 2.12
CA ALA A 7 1.68 -12.33 1.75
C ALA A 7 2.93 -11.67 2.37
N MET A 8 3.23 -11.93 3.66
CA MET A 8 4.46 -11.40 4.28
C MET A 8 5.71 -12.01 3.65
N LEU A 9 5.69 -13.32 3.37
CA LEU A 9 6.85 -13.99 2.77
C LEU A 9 7.13 -13.45 1.36
N LEU A 10 6.09 -13.17 0.58
CA LEU A 10 6.22 -12.55 -0.74
C LEU A 10 6.78 -11.13 -0.63
N LEU A 11 6.30 -10.32 0.32
CA LEU A 11 6.82 -8.97 0.56
C LEU A 11 8.29 -8.97 0.96
N GLU A 12 8.73 -9.91 1.80
CA GLU A 12 10.15 -10.08 2.16
C GLU A 12 11.04 -10.44 0.96
N LEU A 13 10.47 -11.06 -0.07
CA LEU A 13 11.13 -11.37 -1.33
C LEU A 13 11.03 -10.22 -2.36
N GLY A 14 10.42 -9.09 -2.00
CA GLY A 14 10.18 -7.96 -2.90
C GLY A 14 9.10 -8.25 -3.95
N LEU A 15 8.18 -9.19 -3.67
CA LEU A 15 7.09 -9.59 -4.56
C LEU A 15 5.74 -9.08 -4.03
N PHE A 16 4.83 -8.76 -4.94
CA PHE A 16 3.50 -8.30 -4.57
C PHE A 16 2.60 -9.49 -4.18
N PRO A 17 1.86 -9.45 -3.06
CA PRO A 17 1.03 -10.58 -2.62
C PRO A 17 -0.08 -10.98 -3.59
N SER A 18 -0.69 -10.01 -4.29
CA SER A 18 -1.76 -10.28 -5.27
C SER A 18 -1.25 -10.67 -6.66
N ALA A 19 0.05 -10.51 -6.91
CA ALA A 19 0.71 -10.88 -8.16
C ALA A 19 2.20 -11.15 -7.89
N PRO A 20 2.63 -12.43 -7.78
CA PRO A 20 4.01 -12.81 -7.45
C PRO A 20 4.95 -12.63 -8.66
N VAL A 21 4.92 -11.44 -9.25
CA VAL A 21 5.79 -10.99 -10.32
C VAL A 21 6.68 -9.90 -9.73
N HIS A 22 7.94 -9.85 -10.16
CA HIS A 22 8.82 -8.77 -9.76
C HIS A 22 8.25 -7.43 -10.26
N PRO A 23 7.97 -6.48 -9.36
CA PRO A 23 7.43 -5.19 -9.75
C PRO A 23 8.52 -4.40 -10.50
N THR A 24 8.11 -3.67 -11.53
CA THR A 24 9.00 -2.75 -12.25
C THR A 24 9.34 -1.50 -11.42
N LEU A 25 8.53 -1.21 -10.39
CA LEU A 25 8.67 -0.07 -9.49
C LEU A 25 8.47 -0.54 -8.04
N ALA A 26 9.47 -0.32 -7.20
CA ALA A 26 9.31 -0.49 -5.75
C ALA A 26 8.67 0.77 -5.16
N VAL A 27 7.58 0.59 -4.43
CA VAL A 27 6.93 1.64 -3.64
C VAL A 27 6.90 1.20 -2.19
N ASP A 28 7.00 2.16 -1.28
CA ASP A 28 6.90 1.89 0.15
C ASP A 28 5.49 1.37 0.50
N LEU A 29 5.41 0.43 1.47
CA LEU A 29 4.13 -0.13 1.89
C LEU A 29 3.24 0.93 2.54
N ASP A 30 3.83 1.87 3.27
CA ASP A 30 3.12 2.98 3.89
C ASP A 30 2.53 3.88 2.79
N LEU A 31 3.28 4.12 1.70
CA LEU A 31 2.77 4.86 0.54
C LEU A 31 1.60 4.12 -0.13
N LEU A 32 1.62 2.79 -0.17
CA LEU A 32 0.53 2.00 -0.72
C LEU A 32 -0.75 2.13 0.14
N ASP A 33 -0.60 2.13 1.46
CA ASP A 33 -1.73 2.32 2.40
C ASP A 33 -2.30 3.75 2.33
N PHE A 34 -1.43 4.75 2.15
CA PHE A 34 -1.85 6.11 1.83
C PHE A 34 -2.72 6.15 0.57
N THR A 35 -2.31 5.49 -0.52
CA THR A 35 -3.12 5.49 -1.75
C THR A 35 -4.48 4.83 -1.54
N SER A 36 -4.54 3.74 -0.78
CA SER A 36 -5.80 3.09 -0.39
C SER A 36 -6.72 4.05 0.37
N THR A 37 -6.15 4.81 1.32
CA THR A 37 -6.86 5.84 2.09
C THR A 37 -7.35 6.98 1.19
N LEU A 38 -6.51 7.45 0.26
CA LEU A 38 -6.85 8.47 -0.72
C LEU A 38 -8.00 8.02 -1.63
N PHE A 39 -7.98 6.79 -2.14
CA PHE A 39 -9.06 6.24 -2.98
C PHE A 39 -10.36 6.01 -2.21
N ARG A 40 -10.28 5.86 -0.88
CA ARG A 40 -11.46 5.78 -0.01
C ARG A 40 -12.06 7.16 0.25
N VAL A 41 -11.28 8.24 0.16
CA VAL A 41 -11.83 9.60 0.19
C VAL A 41 -12.55 9.83 -1.14
N GLU A 42 -13.87 10.00 -1.06
CA GLU A 42 -14.82 10.10 -2.19
C GLU A 42 -14.46 11.14 -3.29
N GLN A 43 -13.47 12.01 -3.07
CA GLN A 43 -13.16 13.12 -3.97
C GLN A 43 -11.63 13.28 -4.16
N PRO A 44 -11.10 13.13 -5.39
CA PRO A 44 -9.69 13.40 -5.71
C PRO A 44 -9.44 14.91 -5.86
N ASN A 45 -9.94 15.71 -4.92
CA ASN A 45 -9.74 17.16 -4.86
C ASN A 45 -8.68 17.52 -3.81
N ILE A 46 -8.19 18.76 -3.84
CA ILE A 46 -7.15 19.24 -2.90
C ILE A 46 -7.50 18.93 -1.44
N HIS A 47 -8.79 19.00 -1.06
CA HIS A 47 -9.22 18.71 0.30
C HIS A 47 -9.13 17.21 0.64
N GLY A 48 -9.43 16.34 -0.31
CA GLY A 48 -9.26 14.90 -0.15
C GLY A 48 -7.80 14.49 -0.04
N TRP A 49 -6.92 15.12 -0.83
CA TRP A 49 -5.47 14.94 -0.72
C TRP A 49 -4.94 15.39 0.64
N THR A 50 -5.31 16.59 1.11
CA THR A 50 -4.86 17.07 2.43
C THR A 50 -5.42 16.22 3.56
N SER A 51 -6.68 15.78 3.48
CA SER A 51 -7.29 14.91 4.49
C SER A 51 -6.62 13.55 4.54
N ALA A 52 -6.33 12.92 3.39
CA ALA A 52 -5.63 11.64 3.35
C ALA A 52 -4.19 11.79 3.88
N LEU A 53 -3.50 12.89 3.56
CA LEU A 53 -2.15 13.16 4.05
C LEU A 53 -2.12 13.36 5.57
N GLN A 54 -3.13 14.02 6.12
CA GLN A 54 -3.25 14.22 7.57
C GLN A 54 -3.60 12.93 8.33
N ILE A 55 -4.18 11.92 7.66
CA ILE A 55 -4.39 10.59 8.24
C ILE A 55 -3.10 9.76 8.17
N PHE A 56 -2.27 10.00 7.16
CA PHE A 56 -1.06 9.25 6.88
C PHE A 56 0.18 9.70 7.68
N LEU A 57 0.33 11.02 7.89
CA LEU A 57 1.44 11.64 8.63
C LEU A 57 1.17 11.69 10.13
#